data_AF-A0A2R6NZH3-F1
#
_entry.id   AF-A0A2R6NZH3-F1
#
_cell.length_a   1.000
_cell.length_b   1.000
_cell.length_c   1.000
_cell.angle_alpha   90.00
_cell.angle_beta   90.00
_cell.angle_gamma   90.00
#
_symmetry.space_group_name_H-M   'P 1'
#
loop_
_entity.id
_entity.type
_entity.pdbx_description
1 polymer ?
#
loop_
_entity_poly.entity_id
_entity_poly.type
_entity_poly.pdbx_seq_one_letter_code
_entity_poly.pdbx_strand_id
1 'polypeptide(L)'
;MNTRLQVEHPVTEAVHPGLDIVELMIRQGIAERSTPPNGGLSVDELDQARYGGPASFGEEHIHAIEARVYCENAAAQFKPSPGTLQLVELVPRPWLRIDTWVETGTLVTPFFDPLVCKLVVSAPSRPEAIARLLGALSECKIYGPPNNLAYLRAICDSETFKLGQATTTFLNTFTFTPCAVDILSGGLETTVQDFPGRYLGMGIPRSGPMDSIAFRAANILVGNSPGTEALEVTLLGCRLYFHVATTVAITGAPVKVTIDSKEVPMWARIEVPAKSKLAVGTIDKTGFRAYIAMRGGFPEIPQYLGSKSTSMGLGGYQGRSLTAGDQLVLNSNHQNNADETAFSKIAVAAPTYPDHWTIYCLPGPHCDEEFITSEGIKDFFSARWIVSSSSNRMGIRLEGPKLGWARKNGGEGGSHPSNIHDSGYAFGTVNINGDTPVILTNEGPDMGGYLCLCTVASAEL
;
A
#
# COMPACT_ATOMS: atom_id res chain seq x y z
N MET A 1 -2.64 -41.60 -12.62
CA MET A 1 -2.83 -41.01 -13.96
C MET A 1 -3.83 -39.87 -13.84
N ASN A 2 -3.50 -38.68 -14.32
CA ASN A 2 -4.44 -37.56 -14.36
C ASN A 2 -5.20 -37.62 -15.68
N THR A 3 -6.52 -37.79 -15.64
CA THR A 3 -7.38 -37.96 -16.84
C THR A 3 -7.86 -36.61 -17.37
N ARG A 4 -6.98 -35.61 -17.40
CA ARG A 4 -7.26 -34.23 -17.83
C ARG A 4 -5.95 -33.49 -18.13
N LEU A 5 -6.06 -32.33 -18.78
CA LEU A 5 -4.94 -31.40 -18.93
C LEU A 5 -4.42 -30.95 -17.55
N GLN A 6 -3.10 -30.77 -17.45
CA GLN A 6 -2.43 -30.29 -16.24
C GLN A 6 -2.07 -28.81 -16.35
N VAL A 7 -1.91 -28.17 -15.20
CA VAL A 7 -1.67 -26.72 -15.10
C VAL A 7 -0.36 -26.34 -15.78
N GLU A 8 0.65 -27.20 -15.64
CA GLU A 8 2.02 -27.11 -16.16
C GLU A 8 2.19 -27.44 -17.65
N HIS A 9 1.10 -27.71 -18.39
CA HIS A 9 1.18 -28.02 -19.83
C HIS A 9 1.93 -26.98 -20.68
N PRO A 10 1.97 -25.66 -20.37
CA PRO A 10 2.69 -24.71 -21.21
C PRO A 10 4.21 -24.94 -21.24
N VAL A 11 4.79 -25.63 -20.25
CA VAL A 11 6.21 -26.02 -20.29
C VAL A 11 6.45 -26.95 -21.47
N THR A 12 5.54 -27.88 -21.72
CA THR A 12 5.60 -28.82 -22.85
C THR A 12 5.47 -28.09 -24.19
N GLU A 13 4.54 -27.15 -24.29
CA GLU A 13 4.35 -26.31 -25.49
C GLU A 13 5.56 -25.40 -25.73
N ALA A 14 6.17 -24.85 -24.68
CA ALA A 14 7.33 -23.98 -24.78
C ALA A 14 8.58 -24.68 -25.33
N VAL A 15 8.75 -25.99 -25.06
CA VAL A 15 9.86 -26.78 -25.61
C VAL A 15 9.54 -27.43 -26.96
N HIS A 16 8.27 -27.38 -27.42
CA HIS A 16 7.84 -27.84 -28.74
C HIS A 16 7.10 -26.72 -29.50
N PRO A 17 7.81 -25.71 -30.04
CA PRO A 17 7.17 -24.65 -30.82
C PRO A 17 6.21 -25.18 -31.89
N GLY A 18 4.99 -24.65 -31.91
CA GLY A 18 3.90 -25.07 -32.78
C GLY A 18 2.96 -26.13 -32.19
N LEU A 19 3.28 -26.72 -31.02
CA LEU A 19 2.36 -27.56 -30.26
C LEU A 19 1.37 -26.69 -29.47
N ASP A 20 0.09 -26.87 -29.71
CA ASP A 20 -1.01 -26.38 -28.87
C ASP A 20 -1.83 -27.59 -28.40
N ILE A 21 -1.71 -27.92 -27.11
CA ILE A 21 -2.33 -29.11 -26.54
C ILE A 21 -3.85 -28.92 -26.44
N VAL A 22 -4.33 -27.70 -26.21
CA VAL A 22 -5.77 -27.41 -26.16
C VAL A 22 -6.38 -27.55 -27.54
N GLU A 23 -5.71 -27.04 -28.59
CA GLU A 23 -6.14 -27.25 -29.98
C GLU A 23 -6.23 -28.74 -30.30
N LEU A 24 -5.22 -29.54 -29.94
CA LEU A 24 -5.24 -30.98 -30.17
C LEU A 24 -6.36 -31.69 -29.42
N MET A 25 -6.64 -31.30 -28.17
CA MET A 25 -7.78 -31.85 -27.41
C MET A 25 -9.11 -31.56 -28.09
N ILE A 26 -9.30 -30.33 -28.61
CA ILE A 26 -10.52 -29.95 -29.34
C ILE A 26 -10.63 -30.74 -30.64
N ARG A 27 -9.55 -30.82 -31.42
CA ARG A 27 -9.50 -31.58 -32.68
C ARG A 27 -9.79 -33.07 -32.47
N GLN A 28 -9.22 -33.66 -31.42
CA GLN A 28 -9.49 -35.05 -31.03
C GLN A 28 -10.98 -35.25 -30.74
N GLY A 29 -11.58 -34.41 -29.90
CA GLY A 29 -13.00 -34.52 -29.56
C GLY A 29 -13.93 -34.35 -30.77
N ILE A 30 -13.58 -33.48 -31.72
CA ILE A 30 -14.31 -33.36 -32.99
C ILE A 30 -14.17 -34.64 -33.82
N ALA A 31 -12.95 -35.15 -33.99
CA ALA A 31 -12.68 -36.35 -34.80
C ALA A 31 -13.41 -37.60 -34.26
N GLU A 32 -13.39 -37.79 -32.93
CA GLU A 32 -14.13 -38.86 -32.25
C GLU A 32 -15.64 -38.75 -32.48
N ARG A 33 -16.19 -37.54 -32.38
CA ARG A 33 -17.62 -37.29 -32.60
C ARG A 33 -18.03 -37.47 -34.06
N SER A 34 -17.18 -37.08 -35.00
CA SER A 34 -17.48 -37.14 -36.44
C SER A 34 -17.47 -38.57 -37.00
N THR A 35 -16.73 -39.51 -36.38
CA THR A 35 -16.63 -40.89 -36.88
C THR A 35 -16.79 -41.96 -35.77
N PRO A 36 -17.92 -42.07 -35.08
CA PRO A 36 -18.08 -43.06 -34.01
C PRO A 36 -18.12 -44.51 -34.57
N PRO A 37 -17.56 -45.52 -33.88
CA PRO A 37 -16.84 -45.46 -32.60
C PRO A 37 -15.31 -45.35 -32.74
N ASN A 38 -14.78 -45.28 -33.98
CA ASN A 38 -13.35 -45.43 -34.29
C ASN A 38 -12.68 -44.11 -34.72
N GLY A 39 -13.36 -42.98 -34.51
CA GLY A 39 -12.87 -41.65 -34.83
C GLY A 39 -11.80 -41.20 -33.86
N GLY A 40 -10.97 -40.27 -34.30
CA GLY A 40 -9.85 -39.75 -33.53
C GLY A 40 -8.76 -39.24 -34.47
N LEU A 41 -7.85 -38.45 -33.93
CA LEU A 41 -6.63 -38.08 -34.64
C LEU A 41 -5.74 -39.30 -34.81
N SER A 42 -4.97 -39.31 -35.90
CA SER A 42 -4.00 -40.37 -36.15
C SER A 42 -2.88 -40.35 -35.11
N VAL A 43 -2.21 -41.50 -34.91
CA VAL A 43 -1.05 -41.60 -34.01
C VAL A 43 0.03 -40.58 -34.39
N ASP A 44 0.22 -40.31 -35.69
CA ASP A 44 1.16 -39.30 -36.19
C ASP A 44 0.80 -37.87 -35.77
N GLU A 45 -0.48 -37.51 -35.78
CA GLU A 45 -0.94 -36.18 -35.32
C GLU A 45 -0.80 -36.00 -33.80
N LEU A 46 -0.86 -37.11 -33.06
CA LEU A 46 -0.68 -37.16 -31.61
C LEU A 46 0.79 -37.34 -31.20
N ASP A 47 1.70 -37.54 -32.16
CA ASP A 47 3.13 -37.67 -31.87
C ASP A 47 3.75 -36.30 -31.56
N GLN A 48 4.23 -36.17 -30.33
CA GLN A 48 4.90 -34.96 -29.86
C GLN A 48 6.16 -34.62 -30.68
N ALA A 49 6.84 -35.62 -31.26
CA ALA A 49 8.04 -35.43 -32.07
C ALA A 49 7.77 -34.66 -33.38
N ARG A 50 6.51 -34.54 -33.80
CA ARG A 50 6.10 -33.75 -34.97
C ARG A 50 6.24 -32.24 -34.75
N TYR A 51 6.23 -31.80 -33.50
CA TYR A 51 6.31 -30.40 -33.10
C TYR A 51 7.75 -30.06 -32.69
N GLY A 52 8.17 -28.80 -32.87
CA GLY A 52 9.51 -28.37 -32.47
C GLY A 52 10.30 -27.59 -33.53
N GLY A 53 10.02 -27.80 -34.83
CA GLY A 53 10.71 -27.15 -35.96
C GLY A 53 12.26 -27.29 -35.94
N PRO A 54 13.00 -26.82 -36.96
CA PRO A 54 14.42 -26.53 -36.78
C PRO A 54 14.49 -25.40 -35.74
N ALA A 55 15.06 -25.70 -34.57
CA ALA A 55 15.03 -24.83 -33.40
C ALA A 55 15.28 -23.36 -33.75
N SER A 56 14.47 -22.43 -33.23
CA SER A 56 14.69 -20.99 -33.34
C SER A 56 16.05 -20.52 -32.82
N PHE A 57 16.80 -21.41 -32.15
CA PHE A 57 18.12 -21.19 -31.57
C PHE A 57 19.25 -21.98 -32.25
N GLY A 58 18.99 -22.75 -33.31
CA GLY A 58 20.04 -23.56 -33.97
C GLY A 58 20.64 -24.70 -33.11
N GLU A 59 20.10 -24.93 -31.90
CA GLU A 59 20.52 -25.97 -30.95
C GLU A 59 19.43 -27.03 -30.77
N GLU A 60 19.82 -28.29 -30.54
CA GLU A 60 18.92 -29.46 -30.54
C GLU A 60 17.93 -29.52 -29.35
N HIS A 61 18.08 -28.69 -28.31
CA HIS A 61 17.24 -28.77 -27.10
C HIS A 61 16.82 -27.40 -26.54
N ILE A 62 15.51 -27.20 -26.35
CA ILE A 62 14.94 -26.06 -25.62
C ILE A 62 14.63 -26.51 -24.18
N HIS A 63 15.04 -25.72 -23.21
CA HIS A 63 14.68 -25.87 -21.80
C HIS A 63 13.58 -24.88 -21.44
N ALA A 64 12.56 -25.33 -20.70
CA ALA A 64 11.55 -24.45 -20.15
C ALA A 64 11.31 -24.68 -18.66
N ILE A 65 10.95 -23.61 -17.95
CA ILE A 65 10.62 -23.63 -16.52
C ILE A 65 9.37 -22.78 -16.32
N GLU A 66 8.41 -23.29 -15.53
CA GLU A 66 7.24 -22.56 -15.08
C GLU A 66 7.39 -22.16 -13.61
N ALA A 67 7.05 -20.90 -13.28
CA ALA A 67 6.77 -20.46 -11.93
C ALA A 67 5.30 -20.05 -11.80
N ARG A 68 4.66 -20.44 -10.69
CA ARG A 68 3.25 -20.15 -10.41
C ARG A 68 3.15 -19.08 -9.35
N VAL A 69 2.66 -17.92 -9.76
CA VAL A 69 2.51 -16.78 -8.86
C VAL A 69 1.14 -16.85 -8.21
N TYR A 70 1.12 -16.90 -6.89
CA TYR A 70 -0.08 -17.03 -6.06
C TYR A 70 -0.22 -15.83 -5.13
N CYS A 71 -1.45 -15.37 -4.90
CA CYS A 71 -1.79 -14.48 -3.80
C CYS A 71 -1.83 -15.24 -2.47
N GLU A 72 -0.66 -15.65 -2.00
CA GLU A 72 -0.44 -16.37 -0.75
C GLU A 72 0.72 -15.75 0.02
N ASN A 73 0.60 -15.74 1.35
CA ASN A 73 1.67 -15.27 2.21
C ASN A 73 2.57 -16.45 2.62
N ALA A 74 3.72 -16.59 1.95
CA ALA A 74 4.68 -17.66 2.24
C ALA A 74 5.21 -17.64 3.69
N ALA A 75 5.29 -16.47 4.33
CA ALA A 75 5.74 -16.35 5.71
C ALA A 75 4.66 -16.73 6.74
N ALA A 76 3.38 -16.74 6.31
CA ALA A 76 2.24 -17.15 7.11
C ALA A 76 1.68 -18.50 6.64
N GLN A 77 2.57 -19.48 6.39
CA GLN A 77 2.20 -20.84 5.97
C GLN A 77 1.33 -20.89 4.70
N PHE A 78 1.64 -20.04 3.72
CA PHE A 78 0.91 -19.94 2.44
C PHE A 78 -0.58 -19.63 2.61
N LYS A 79 -0.94 -18.91 3.68
CA LYS A 79 -2.32 -18.47 3.88
C LYS A 79 -2.78 -17.66 2.65
N PRO A 80 -3.96 -17.97 2.06
CA PRO A 80 -4.54 -17.19 0.97
C PRO A 80 -4.70 -15.73 1.37
N SER A 81 -4.37 -14.84 0.43
CA SER A 81 -4.32 -13.41 0.63
C SER A 81 -5.27 -12.70 -0.35
N PRO A 82 -6.58 -12.68 -0.06
CA PRO A 82 -7.54 -11.99 -0.91
C PRO A 82 -7.35 -10.48 -0.83
N GLY A 83 -7.67 -9.78 -1.92
CA GLY A 83 -7.52 -8.33 -1.99
C GLY A 83 -7.49 -7.83 -3.43
N THR A 84 -7.53 -6.51 -3.58
CA THR A 84 -7.40 -5.86 -4.88
C THR A 84 -5.93 -5.79 -5.26
N LEU A 85 -5.59 -6.24 -6.47
CA LEU A 85 -4.27 -6.01 -7.05
C LEU A 85 -4.15 -4.53 -7.43
N GLN A 86 -3.47 -3.75 -6.59
CA GLN A 86 -3.34 -2.30 -6.72
C GLN A 86 -2.41 -1.89 -7.87
N LEU A 87 -1.50 -2.78 -8.28
CA LEU A 87 -0.69 -2.64 -9.49
C LEU A 87 -0.33 -4.03 -10.02
N VAL A 88 -0.53 -4.24 -11.31
CA VAL A 88 -0.06 -5.40 -12.05
C VAL A 88 0.74 -4.92 -13.25
N GLU A 89 2.05 -5.18 -13.26
CA GLU A 89 2.94 -4.99 -14.40
C GLU A 89 3.62 -6.31 -14.72
N LEU A 90 3.23 -6.90 -15.85
CA LEU A 90 3.77 -8.14 -16.38
C LEU A 90 4.37 -7.83 -17.74
N VAL A 91 5.70 -7.91 -17.87
CA VAL A 91 6.41 -7.47 -19.07
C VAL A 91 6.65 -8.65 -20.02
N PRO A 92 5.95 -8.74 -21.17
CA PRO A 92 6.14 -9.85 -22.09
C PRO A 92 7.52 -9.79 -22.76
N ARG A 93 8.07 -10.96 -23.09
CA ARG A 93 9.32 -11.12 -23.83
C ARG A 93 9.16 -12.25 -24.85
N PRO A 94 9.94 -12.27 -25.95
CA PRO A 94 9.89 -13.38 -26.90
C PRO A 94 10.13 -14.77 -26.28
N TRP A 95 10.86 -14.82 -25.16
CA TRP A 95 11.20 -16.03 -24.41
C TRP A 95 10.36 -16.24 -23.13
N LEU A 96 9.38 -15.36 -22.87
CA LEU A 96 8.53 -15.43 -21.69
C LEU A 96 7.06 -15.46 -22.12
N ARG A 97 6.41 -16.60 -21.88
CA ARG A 97 4.96 -16.73 -21.93
C ARG A 97 4.39 -16.44 -20.55
N ILE A 98 3.32 -15.65 -20.51
CA ILE A 98 2.61 -15.29 -19.28
C ILE A 98 1.15 -15.70 -19.47
N ASP A 99 0.74 -16.76 -18.79
CA ASP A 99 -0.67 -17.13 -18.71
C ASP A 99 -1.26 -16.46 -17.47
N THR A 100 -2.18 -15.51 -17.65
CA THR A 100 -2.80 -14.78 -16.55
C THR A 100 -4.24 -14.43 -16.86
N TRP A 101 -5.00 -14.10 -15.82
CA TRP A 101 -6.38 -13.60 -15.89
C TRP A 101 -6.54 -12.25 -15.18
N VAL A 102 -5.45 -11.70 -14.64
CA VAL A 102 -5.49 -10.52 -13.78
C VAL A 102 -4.89 -9.29 -14.45
N GLU A 103 -5.34 -8.13 -13.98
CA GLU A 103 -4.80 -6.81 -14.32
C GLU A 103 -4.89 -5.88 -13.10
N THR A 104 -4.38 -4.65 -13.24
CA THR A 104 -4.51 -3.63 -12.19
C THR A 104 -5.99 -3.39 -11.89
N GLY A 105 -6.38 -3.52 -10.62
CA GLY A 105 -7.77 -3.39 -10.16
C GLY A 105 -8.51 -4.73 -10.02
N THR A 106 -7.94 -5.86 -10.46
CA THR A 106 -8.57 -7.17 -10.26
C THR A 106 -8.68 -7.50 -8.76
N LEU A 107 -9.87 -7.95 -8.33
CA LEU A 107 -10.11 -8.45 -6.98
C LEU A 107 -9.87 -9.96 -6.92
N VAL A 108 -8.86 -10.38 -6.15
CA VAL A 108 -8.62 -11.79 -5.85
C VAL A 108 -9.47 -12.19 -4.64
N THR A 109 -10.36 -13.16 -4.83
CA THR A 109 -11.31 -13.61 -3.80
C THR A 109 -10.78 -14.86 -3.07
N PRO A 110 -11.27 -15.15 -1.84
CA PRO A 110 -10.87 -16.37 -1.12
C PRO A 110 -11.67 -17.62 -1.53
N PHE A 111 -12.57 -17.53 -2.53
CA PHE A 111 -13.53 -18.59 -2.84
C PHE A 111 -12.96 -19.71 -3.72
N PHE A 112 -11.93 -19.38 -4.50
CA PHE A 112 -11.31 -20.29 -5.47
C PHE A 112 -9.79 -20.33 -5.26
N ASP A 113 -9.09 -20.86 -6.26
CA ASP A 113 -7.64 -20.97 -6.27
C ASP A 113 -6.96 -19.58 -6.36
N PRO A 114 -5.89 -19.31 -5.58
CA PRO A 114 -5.23 -18.00 -5.55
C PRO A 114 -4.21 -17.77 -6.68
N LEU A 115 -4.17 -18.62 -7.73
CA LEU A 115 -3.24 -18.48 -8.85
C LEU A 115 -3.52 -17.18 -9.62
N VAL A 116 -2.50 -16.35 -9.72
CA VAL A 116 -2.54 -15.04 -10.39
C VAL A 116 -2.03 -15.15 -11.82
N CYS A 117 -0.86 -15.76 -11.98
CA CYS A 117 -0.27 -16.01 -13.28
C CYS A 117 0.71 -17.18 -13.24
N LYS A 118 0.99 -17.72 -14.44
CA LYS A 118 2.09 -18.64 -14.68
C LYS A 118 3.11 -17.94 -15.56
N LEU A 119 4.36 -17.88 -15.09
CA LEU A 119 5.49 -17.37 -15.84
C LEU A 119 6.24 -18.57 -16.42
N VAL A 120 6.26 -18.67 -17.74
CA VAL A 120 6.84 -19.81 -18.45
C VAL A 120 7.96 -19.31 -19.35
N VAL A 121 9.19 -19.58 -18.95
CA VAL A 121 10.37 -19.17 -19.70
C VAL A 121 10.87 -20.32 -20.57
N SER A 122 11.40 -19.99 -21.74
CA SER A 122 12.17 -20.91 -22.58
C SER A 122 13.60 -20.39 -22.77
N ALA A 123 14.58 -21.28 -22.90
CA ALA A 123 15.98 -20.95 -23.18
C ALA A 123 16.75 -22.13 -23.80
N PRO A 124 17.90 -21.89 -24.43
CA PRO A 124 18.78 -22.95 -24.96
C PRO A 124 19.41 -23.85 -23.87
N SER A 125 19.50 -23.37 -22.63
CA SER A 125 20.06 -24.15 -21.51
C SER A 125 19.26 -23.96 -20.22
N ARG A 126 19.31 -24.96 -19.33
CA ARG A 126 18.68 -24.87 -18.00
C ARG A 126 19.21 -23.69 -17.16
N PRO A 127 20.53 -23.43 -17.07
CA PRO A 127 21.04 -22.25 -16.35
C PRO A 127 20.51 -20.94 -16.92
N GLU A 128 20.41 -20.82 -18.25
CA GLU A 128 19.86 -19.63 -18.88
C GLU A 128 18.35 -19.49 -18.65
N ALA A 129 17.59 -20.59 -18.65
CA ALA A 129 16.18 -20.57 -18.28
C ALA A 129 15.99 -20.08 -16.84
N ILE A 130 16.82 -20.53 -15.89
CA ILE A 130 16.79 -20.06 -14.50
C ILE A 130 17.11 -18.57 -14.43
N ALA A 131 18.13 -18.09 -15.15
CA ALA A 131 18.48 -16.68 -15.20
C ALA A 131 17.34 -15.81 -15.77
N ARG A 132 16.72 -16.25 -16.88
CA ARG A 132 15.53 -15.60 -17.47
C ARG A 132 14.36 -15.56 -16.50
N LEU A 133 14.11 -16.65 -15.76
CA LEU A 133 13.03 -16.73 -14.78
C LEU A 133 13.28 -15.80 -13.58
N LEU A 134 14.50 -15.75 -13.07
CA LEU A 134 14.89 -14.82 -12.00
C LEU A 134 14.72 -13.35 -12.43
N GLY A 135 15.09 -13.03 -13.68
CA GLY A 135 14.85 -11.73 -14.28
C GLY A 135 13.35 -11.41 -14.36
N ALA A 136 12.56 -12.30 -14.94
CA ALA A 136 11.11 -12.15 -15.05
C ALA A 136 10.43 -11.95 -13.68
N LEU A 137 10.74 -12.79 -12.69
CA LEU A 137 10.21 -12.68 -11.33
C LEU A 137 10.61 -11.38 -10.63
N SER A 138 11.76 -10.79 -10.98
CA SER A 138 12.23 -9.53 -10.39
C SER A 138 11.63 -8.30 -11.07
N GLU A 139 11.27 -8.40 -12.36
CA GLU A 139 10.59 -7.36 -13.11
C GLU A 139 9.06 -7.37 -12.89
N CYS A 140 8.48 -8.52 -12.54
CA CYS A 140 7.05 -8.64 -12.23
C CYS A 140 6.66 -7.78 -11.02
N LYS A 141 5.68 -6.90 -11.21
CA LYS A 141 5.04 -6.17 -10.12
C LYS A 141 3.62 -6.68 -9.97
N ILE A 142 3.33 -7.29 -8.83
CA ILE A 142 1.98 -7.67 -8.42
C ILE A 142 1.83 -7.15 -7.00
N TYR A 143 1.27 -5.95 -6.89
CA TYR A 143 1.17 -5.23 -5.62
C TYR A 143 -0.28 -5.22 -5.12
N GLY A 144 -0.44 -5.15 -3.81
CA GLY A 144 -1.73 -5.20 -3.14
C GLY A 144 -1.68 -6.22 -2.00
N PRO A 145 -2.39 -7.35 -2.08
CA PRO A 145 -2.26 -8.41 -1.09
C PRO A 145 -0.90 -9.12 -1.17
N PRO A 146 -0.46 -9.79 -0.09
CA PRO A 146 0.73 -10.62 -0.10
C PRO A 146 0.68 -11.69 -1.20
N ASN A 147 1.84 -11.96 -1.79
CA ASN A 147 2.02 -12.97 -2.83
C ASN A 147 3.36 -13.71 -2.67
N ASN A 148 3.55 -14.75 -3.47
CA ASN A 148 4.72 -15.62 -3.37
C ASN A 148 5.90 -15.23 -4.29
N LEU A 149 5.92 -14.06 -4.95
CA LEU A 149 6.99 -13.68 -5.89
C LEU A 149 8.38 -13.72 -5.23
N ALA A 150 8.53 -13.14 -4.04
CA ALA A 150 9.79 -13.15 -3.29
C ALA A 150 10.22 -14.58 -2.91
N TYR A 151 9.26 -15.45 -2.58
CA TYR A 151 9.51 -16.85 -2.27
C TYR A 151 9.98 -17.64 -3.49
N LEU A 152 9.33 -17.45 -4.65
CA LEU A 152 9.73 -18.07 -5.91
C LEU A 152 11.14 -17.65 -6.34
N ARG A 153 11.49 -16.36 -6.17
CA ARG A 153 12.85 -15.87 -6.40
C ARG A 153 13.85 -16.59 -5.51
N ALA A 154 13.58 -16.70 -4.22
CA ALA A 154 14.45 -17.39 -3.27
C ALA A 154 14.67 -18.87 -3.63
N ILE A 155 13.62 -19.57 -4.09
CA ILE A 155 13.75 -20.94 -4.58
C ILE A 155 14.66 -20.99 -5.82
N CYS A 156 14.38 -20.16 -6.82
CA CYS A 156 15.12 -20.17 -8.08
C CYS A 156 16.60 -19.80 -7.88
N ASP A 157 16.89 -18.96 -6.89
CA ASP A 157 18.24 -18.54 -6.54
C ASP A 157 19.00 -19.57 -5.68
N SER A 158 18.31 -20.55 -5.09
CA SER A 158 18.93 -21.58 -4.26
C SER A 158 19.87 -22.50 -5.04
N GLU A 159 20.96 -22.92 -4.38
CA GLU A 159 21.93 -23.84 -4.98
C GLU A 159 21.28 -25.18 -5.37
N THR A 160 20.43 -25.74 -4.50
CA THR A 160 19.70 -26.99 -4.75
C THR A 160 18.88 -26.93 -6.05
N PHE A 161 18.17 -25.82 -6.28
CA PHE A 161 17.40 -25.65 -7.51
C PHE A 161 18.32 -25.44 -8.72
N LYS A 162 19.36 -24.61 -8.61
CA LYS A 162 20.34 -24.35 -9.68
C LYS A 162 21.06 -25.61 -10.14
N LEU A 163 21.44 -26.50 -9.21
CA LEU A 163 22.10 -27.77 -9.51
C LEU A 163 21.14 -28.88 -9.99
N GLY A 164 19.83 -28.64 -9.99
CA GLY A 164 18.84 -29.65 -10.41
C GLY A 164 18.66 -30.78 -9.40
N GLN A 165 18.96 -30.52 -8.13
CA GLN A 165 18.90 -31.49 -7.02
C GLN A 165 17.61 -31.39 -6.20
N ALA A 166 16.65 -30.55 -6.64
CA ALA A 166 15.37 -30.41 -5.96
C ALA A 166 14.55 -31.71 -6.05
N THR A 167 14.24 -32.30 -4.91
CA THR A 167 13.37 -33.47 -4.78
C THR A 167 11.92 -33.04 -4.49
N THR A 168 10.98 -33.97 -4.49
CA THR A 168 9.57 -33.71 -4.14
C THR A 168 9.37 -33.25 -2.69
N THR A 169 10.37 -33.40 -1.82
CA THR A 169 10.35 -32.96 -0.42
C THR A 169 11.20 -31.72 -0.15
N PHE A 170 11.90 -31.19 -1.16
CA PHE A 170 12.81 -30.04 -1.02
C PHE A 170 12.16 -28.84 -0.34
N LEU A 171 10.94 -28.48 -0.76
CA LEU A 171 10.24 -27.30 -0.22
C LEU A 171 9.72 -27.51 1.20
N ASN A 172 9.64 -28.75 1.71
CA ASN A 172 9.19 -29.01 3.08
C ASN A 172 10.15 -28.46 4.14
N THR A 173 11.43 -28.31 3.79
CA THR A 173 12.49 -27.82 4.68
C THR A 173 13.13 -26.52 4.19
N PHE A 174 12.67 -25.98 3.06
CA PHE A 174 13.17 -24.73 2.51
C PHE A 174 12.78 -23.57 3.44
N THR A 175 13.77 -22.84 3.93
CA THR A 175 13.54 -21.70 4.83
C THR A 175 13.49 -20.40 4.02
N PHE A 176 12.43 -19.62 4.22
CA PHE A 176 12.26 -18.31 3.61
C PHE A 176 12.02 -17.26 4.69
N THR A 177 12.64 -16.10 4.54
CA THR A 177 12.41 -14.92 5.40
C THR A 177 12.11 -13.74 4.49
N PRO A 178 10.89 -13.17 4.51
CA PRO A 178 10.56 -12.03 3.66
C PRO A 178 11.26 -10.77 4.17
N CYS A 179 11.63 -9.86 3.27
CA CYS A 179 12.02 -8.50 3.63
C CYS A 179 10.74 -7.68 3.86
N ALA A 180 10.07 -7.91 4.99
CA ALA A 180 8.75 -7.34 5.27
C ALA A 180 8.50 -7.14 6.76
N VAL A 181 7.44 -6.39 7.06
CA VAL A 181 6.85 -6.22 8.38
C VAL A 181 5.40 -6.72 8.37
N ASP A 182 5.06 -7.59 9.33
CA ASP A 182 3.69 -8.04 9.54
C ASP A 182 2.95 -7.13 10.51
N ILE A 183 1.69 -6.85 10.21
CA ILE A 183 0.79 -6.14 11.10
C ILE A 183 0.14 -7.17 12.03
N LEU A 184 0.51 -7.11 13.32
CA LEU A 184 -0.12 -7.93 14.36
C LEU A 184 -1.43 -7.30 14.87
N SER A 185 -1.49 -5.97 14.90
CA SER A 185 -2.69 -5.18 15.20
C SER A 185 -2.53 -3.78 14.61
N GLY A 186 -3.58 -3.28 13.96
CA GLY A 186 -3.62 -1.93 13.39
C GLY A 186 -4.03 -0.83 14.36
N GLY A 187 -4.29 -1.15 15.63
CA GLY A 187 -4.79 -0.16 16.59
C GLY A 187 -6.22 0.32 16.27
N LEU A 188 -6.54 1.57 16.62
CA LEU A 188 -7.83 2.18 16.26
C LEU A 188 -7.88 2.49 14.76
N GLU A 189 -6.85 3.18 14.27
CA GLU A 189 -6.68 3.52 12.87
C GLU A 189 -5.19 3.71 12.60
N THR A 190 -4.60 2.82 11.79
CA THR A 190 -3.24 2.98 11.25
C THR A 190 -3.31 2.98 9.73
N THR A 191 -2.86 4.06 9.09
CA THR A 191 -2.89 4.20 7.62
C THR A 191 -1.52 4.54 7.06
N VAL A 192 -1.31 4.20 5.79
CA VAL A 192 -0.12 4.62 5.05
C VAL A 192 -0.36 6.02 4.54
N GLN A 193 0.53 6.95 4.85
CA GLN A 193 0.47 8.34 4.40
C GLN A 193 1.79 8.73 3.76
N ASP A 194 1.76 9.58 2.74
CA ASP A 194 2.94 10.26 2.21
C ASP A 194 2.78 11.78 2.31
N PHE A 195 3.87 12.52 2.08
CA PHE A 195 3.85 13.97 2.08
C PHE A 195 4.37 14.49 0.74
N PRO A 196 3.66 15.43 0.07
CA PRO A 196 2.62 16.28 0.65
C PRO A 196 1.19 15.74 0.56
N GLY A 197 0.98 14.50 0.10
CA GLY A 197 -0.32 13.93 -0.24
C GLY A 197 -0.67 14.17 -1.71
N ARG A 198 -1.94 14.00 -2.08
CA ARG A 198 -2.51 14.27 -3.42
C ARG A 198 -2.81 15.75 -3.64
N TYR A 199 -2.53 16.25 -4.85
CA TYR A 199 -2.72 17.67 -5.24
C TYR A 199 -3.52 17.84 -6.54
N LEU A 200 -4.48 16.96 -6.79
CA LEU A 200 -5.26 17.00 -8.04
C LEU A 200 -6.44 18.00 -8.01
N GLY A 201 -7.07 18.20 -6.85
CA GLY A 201 -8.35 18.91 -6.74
C GLY A 201 -9.54 18.10 -7.25
N MET A 202 -10.63 18.76 -7.64
CA MET A 202 -11.84 18.16 -8.23
C MET A 202 -12.58 17.18 -7.31
N GLY A 203 -12.65 17.48 -6.02
CA GLY A 203 -13.28 16.64 -5.00
C GLY A 203 -12.45 15.43 -4.59
N ILE A 204 -11.22 15.28 -5.11
CA ILE A 204 -10.31 14.19 -4.71
C ILE A 204 -9.57 14.63 -3.44
N PRO A 205 -9.70 13.89 -2.31
CA PRO A 205 -9.04 14.24 -1.07
C PRO A 205 -7.51 14.29 -1.21
N ARG A 206 -6.91 15.31 -0.61
CA ARG A 206 -5.45 15.44 -0.52
C ARG A 206 -4.85 14.29 0.29
N SER A 207 -5.46 13.95 1.41
CA SER A 207 -4.90 13.00 2.37
C SER A 207 -3.52 13.44 2.87
N GLY A 208 -2.60 12.51 3.13
CA GLY A 208 -1.33 12.81 3.77
C GLY A 208 -1.43 12.83 5.30
N PRO A 209 -0.30 13.09 5.98
CA PRO A 209 -0.28 13.16 7.44
C PRO A 209 -1.08 14.36 7.94
N MET A 210 -1.83 14.17 9.02
CA MET A 210 -2.57 15.24 9.71
C MET A 210 -1.65 16.18 10.50
N ASP A 211 -0.45 15.74 10.86
CA ASP A 211 0.64 16.54 11.42
C ASP A 211 1.87 16.25 10.56
N SER A 212 2.08 17.15 9.60
CA SER A 212 3.13 17.00 8.60
C SER A 212 4.54 17.19 9.18
N ILE A 213 4.67 17.91 10.29
CA ILE A 213 5.96 18.19 10.92
C ILE A 213 6.50 16.91 11.56
N ALA A 214 5.69 16.26 12.40
CA ALA A 214 6.07 15.00 13.03
C ALA A 214 6.33 13.91 11.99
N PHE A 215 5.47 13.78 10.98
CA PHE A 215 5.64 12.83 9.89
C PHE A 215 6.99 13.00 9.16
N ARG A 216 7.31 14.24 8.74
CA ARG A 216 8.56 14.53 8.04
C ARG A 216 9.78 14.31 8.93
N ALA A 217 9.68 14.64 10.22
CA ALA A 217 10.74 14.39 11.18
C ALA A 217 11.04 12.90 11.33
N ALA A 218 10.01 12.03 11.39
CA ALA A 218 10.20 10.58 11.43
C ALA A 218 10.98 10.09 10.20
N ASN A 219 10.60 10.56 9.00
CA ASN A 219 11.29 10.22 7.77
C ASN A 219 12.77 10.67 7.77
N ILE A 220 13.04 11.90 8.17
CA ILE A 220 14.43 12.42 8.24
C ILE A 220 15.27 11.59 9.21
N LEU A 221 14.72 11.20 10.37
CA LEU A 221 15.43 10.40 11.38
C LEU A 221 15.88 9.02 10.88
N VAL A 222 15.13 8.41 9.95
CA VAL A 222 15.50 7.13 9.33
C VAL A 222 16.31 7.29 8.03
N GLY A 223 16.63 8.53 7.65
CA GLY A 223 17.40 8.85 6.44
C GLY A 223 16.57 8.87 5.14
N ASN A 224 15.25 8.94 5.25
CA ASN A 224 14.36 9.05 4.10
C ASN A 224 14.24 10.49 3.59
N SER A 225 13.82 10.65 2.34
CA SER A 225 13.25 11.92 1.88
C SER A 225 12.03 12.27 2.75
N PRO A 226 11.81 13.54 3.14
CA PRO A 226 10.70 13.93 4.03
C PRO A 226 9.31 13.50 3.54
N GLY A 227 9.15 13.30 2.24
CA GLY A 227 7.89 12.89 1.61
C GLY A 227 7.65 11.37 1.54
N THR A 228 8.62 10.55 1.94
CA THR A 228 8.53 9.09 1.86
C THR A 228 7.38 8.58 2.71
N GLU A 229 6.66 7.58 2.21
CA GLU A 229 5.52 7.01 2.90
C GLU A 229 5.88 6.41 4.27
N ALA A 230 5.03 6.66 5.25
CA ALA A 230 5.15 6.18 6.62
C ALA A 230 3.75 5.90 7.20
N LEU A 231 3.69 5.31 8.40
CA LEU A 231 2.42 5.01 9.05
C LEU A 231 1.96 6.20 9.89
N GLU A 232 0.71 6.64 9.72
CA GLU A 232 -0.01 7.50 10.67
C GLU A 232 -0.82 6.61 11.61
N VAL A 233 -0.62 6.76 12.92
CA VAL A 233 -1.26 5.97 13.98
C VAL A 233 -2.12 6.90 14.85
N THR A 234 -3.41 6.58 14.98
CA THR A 234 -4.38 7.40 15.72
C THR A 234 -4.73 6.78 17.08
N LEU A 235 -4.55 7.53 18.17
CA LEU A 235 -4.93 7.20 19.56
C LEU A 235 -4.45 5.83 20.11
N LEU A 236 -5.09 4.74 19.70
CA LEU A 236 -4.72 3.38 20.09
C LEU A 236 -3.66 2.86 19.12
N GLY A 237 -2.45 2.62 19.63
CA GLY A 237 -1.31 2.24 18.83
C GLY A 237 -1.38 0.85 18.19
N CYS A 238 -0.41 0.58 17.32
CA CYS A 238 -0.30 -0.65 16.55
C CYS A 238 0.78 -1.59 17.09
N ARG A 239 0.76 -2.83 16.59
CA ARG A 239 1.78 -3.85 16.89
C ARG A 239 2.30 -4.43 15.58
N LEU A 240 3.62 -4.43 15.44
CA LEU A 240 4.32 -4.80 14.22
C LEU A 240 5.33 -5.91 14.52
N TYR A 241 5.52 -6.84 13.58
CA TYR A 241 6.55 -7.88 13.65
C TYR A 241 7.49 -7.77 12.45
N PHE A 242 8.78 -7.61 12.73
CA PHE A 242 9.79 -7.41 11.70
C PHE A 242 10.47 -8.73 11.36
N HIS A 243 10.43 -9.15 10.10
CA HIS A 243 11.12 -10.37 9.65
C HIS A 243 12.63 -10.17 9.50
N VAL A 244 13.03 -8.94 9.13
CA VAL A 244 14.41 -8.50 8.93
C VAL A 244 14.72 -7.32 9.84
N ALA A 245 16.00 -7.09 10.09
CA ALA A 245 16.43 -5.91 10.85
C ALA A 245 16.20 -4.65 10.01
N THR A 246 15.77 -3.55 10.63
CA THR A 246 15.59 -2.27 9.94
C THR A 246 15.71 -1.08 10.89
N THR A 247 15.85 0.11 10.33
CA THR A 247 15.83 1.36 11.08
C THR A 247 14.43 1.96 11.06
N VAL A 248 13.93 2.37 12.22
CA VAL A 248 12.65 3.05 12.40
C VAL A 248 12.80 4.34 13.21
N ALA A 249 11.81 5.22 13.10
CA ALA A 249 11.66 6.37 14.00
C ALA A 249 10.18 6.58 14.29
N ILE A 250 9.88 6.94 15.55
CA ILE A 250 8.51 7.22 16.00
C ILE A 250 8.46 8.65 16.52
N THR A 251 7.58 9.47 15.94
CA THR A 251 7.37 10.88 16.32
C THR A 251 5.89 11.15 16.54
N GLY A 252 5.53 12.40 16.86
CA GLY A 252 4.17 12.83 17.14
C GLY A 252 3.89 12.89 18.65
N ALA A 253 2.63 12.63 19.01
CA ALA A 253 2.13 12.65 20.37
C ALA A 253 2.94 11.73 21.31
N PRO A 254 3.25 12.17 22.54
CA PRO A 254 3.96 11.34 23.51
C PRO A 254 3.24 10.02 23.78
N VAL A 255 3.89 8.91 23.48
CA VAL A 255 3.35 7.56 23.66
C VAL A 255 4.46 6.59 24.03
N LYS A 256 4.11 5.58 24.82
CA LYS A 256 5.05 4.50 25.15
C LYS A 256 5.31 3.64 23.92
N VAL A 257 6.59 3.49 23.55
CA VAL A 257 7.03 2.62 22.45
C VAL A 257 7.95 1.54 23.00
N THR A 258 7.75 0.29 22.57
CA THR A 258 8.59 -0.82 23.00
C THR A 258 9.05 -1.70 21.84
N ILE A 259 10.25 -2.25 21.95
CA ILE A 259 10.77 -3.35 21.11
C ILE A 259 11.02 -4.54 22.04
N ASP A 260 10.34 -5.67 21.79
CA ASP A 260 10.41 -6.87 22.63
C ASP A 260 10.25 -6.55 24.13
N SER A 261 9.25 -5.71 24.43
CA SER A 261 8.90 -5.21 25.78
C SER A 261 9.91 -4.25 26.42
N LYS A 262 11.01 -3.90 25.76
CA LYS A 262 11.95 -2.87 26.23
C LYS A 262 11.54 -1.52 25.66
N GLU A 263 11.45 -0.52 26.53
CA GLU A 263 11.09 0.83 26.13
C GLU A 263 12.19 1.47 25.27
N VAL A 264 11.77 2.16 24.22
CA VAL A 264 12.66 2.88 23.29
C VAL A 264 12.21 4.34 23.19
N PRO A 265 13.14 5.28 22.96
CA PRO A 265 12.79 6.69 22.87
C PRO A 265 12.00 7.00 21.59
N MET A 266 11.08 7.96 21.68
CA MET A 266 10.54 8.64 20.50
C MET A 266 11.53 9.72 19.99
N TRP A 267 11.26 10.28 18.81
CA TRP A 267 12.04 11.37 18.21
C TRP A 267 13.54 11.06 18.05
N ALA A 268 13.85 9.78 17.86
CA ALA A 268 15.18 9.25 17.68
C ALA A 268 15.20 8.19 16.58
N ARG A 269 16.37 7.99 15.98
CA ARG A 269 16.66 6.83 15.13
C ARG A 269 16.76 5.57 16.01
N ILE A 270 16.04 4.52 15.65
CA ILE A 270 15.96 3.26 16.40
C ILE A 270 16.27 2.11 15.46
N GLU A 271 17.22 1.26 15.84
CA GLU A 271 17.48 0.01 15.12
C GLU A 271 16.60 -1.11 15.69
N VAL A 272 15.78 -1.71 14.84
CA VAL A 272 14.92 -2.85 15.17
C VAL A 272 15.62 -4.12 14.70
N PRO A 273 15.93 -5.07 15.60
CA PRO A 273 16.50 -6.35 15.20
C PRO A 273 15.53 -7.18 14.36
N ALA A 274 16.08 -8.11 13.57
CA ALA A 274 15.26 -9.11 12.88
C ALA A 274 14.51 -9.97 13.91
N LYS A 275 13.29 -10.37 13.56
CA LYS A 275 12.38 -11.19 14.39
C LYS A 275 11.94 -10.52 15.69
N SER A 276 11.93 -9.18 15.73
CA SER A 276 11.48 -8.40 16.88
C SER A 276 10.06 -7.87 16.71
N LYS A 277 9.40 -7.59 17.84
CA LYS A 277 8.07 -6.99 17.90
C LYS A 277 8.16 -5.55 18.37
N LEU A 278 7.65 -4.62 17.56
CA LEU A 278 7.46 -3.24 17.95
C LEU A 278 6.01 -3.03 18.38
N ALA A 279 5.80 -2.34 19.50
CA ALA A 279 4.47 -1.94 19.94
C ALA A 279 4.44 -0.46 20.28
N VAL A 280 3.47 0.24 19.72
CA VAL A 280 3.08 1.60 20.11
C VAL A 280 1.87 1.46 21.04
N GLY A 281 1.95 2.10 22.21
CA GLY A 281 0.88 2.10 23.21
C GLY A 281 -0.31 2.99 22.84
N THR A 282 -1.17 3.23 23.82
CA THR A 282 -2.26 4.21 23.71
C THR A 282 -1.74 5.61 24.05
N ILE A 283 -2.13 6.60 23.26
CA ILE A 283 -1.93 8.02 23.58
C ILE A 283 -3.00 8.40 24.63
N ASP A 284 -2.58 8.63 25.86
CA ASP A 284 -3.47 8.82 27.02
C ASP A 284 -3.28 10.18 27.73
N LYS A 285 -2.39 11.03 27.23
CA LYS A 285 -2.11 12.37 27.77
C LYS A 285 -2.46 13.46 26.75
N THR A 286 -1.48 13.96 26.03
CA THR A 286 -1.64 15.06 25.08
C THR A 286 -1.25 14.64 23.68
N GLY A 287 -1.74 15.37 22.68
CA GLY A 287 -1.64 14.99 21.27
C GLY A 287 -2.66 13.91 20.88
N PHE A 288 -2.63 13.52 19.59
CA PHE A 288 -3.66 12.63 19.02
C PHE A 288 -3.10 11.56 18.07
N ARG A 289 -1.98 11.86 17.39
CA ARG A 289 -1.37 10.99 16.39
C ARG A 289 0.11 10.79 16.63
N ALA A 290 0.60 9.61 16.27
CA ALA A 290 2.01 9.30 16.15
C ALA A 290 2.33 8.82 14.73
N TYR A 291 3.59 8.92 14.34
CA TYR A 291 4.06 8.51 13.01
C TYR A 291 5.20 7.51 13.12
N ILE A 292 5.15 6.44 12.33
CA ILE A 292 6.19 5.42 12.27
C ILE A 292 6.78 5.42 10.86
N ALA A 293 8.00 5.94 10.72
CA ALA A 293 8.75 5.83 9.49
C ALA A 293 9.65 4.60 9.53
N MET A 294 9.69 3.85 8.44
CA MET A 294 10.69 2.81 8.19
C MET A 294 11.67 3.31 7.13
N ARG A 295 12.94 2.98 7.31
CA ARG A 295 13.95 3.31 6.31
C ARG A 295 13.61 2.71 4.95
N GLY A 296 13.65 3.55 3.92
CA GLY A 296 13.32 3.20 2.54
C GLY A 296 11.84 3.09 2.22
N GLY A 297 10.94 3.32 3.19
CA GLY A 297 9.48 3.31 2.97
C GLY A 297 8.90 1.92 2.65
N PHE A 298 7.83 1.92 1.86
CA PHE A 298 7.06 0.75 1.43
C PHE A 298 7.03 0.68 -0.12
N PRO A 299 8.07 0.12 -0.75
CA PRO A 299 8.25 0.17 -2.20
C PRO A 299 7.11 -0.49 -3.00
N GLU A 300 6.46 -1.50 -2.44
CA GLU A 300 5.36 -2.22 -3.09
C GLU A 300 3.97 -1.62 -2.83
N ILE A 301 3.89 -0.44 -2.19
CA ILE A 301 2.65 0.35 -2.19
C ILE A 301 2.69 1.27 -3.42
N PRO A 302 1.84 1.06 -4.44
CA PRO A 302 1.85 1.89 -5.63
C PRO A 302 1.28 3.28 -5.34
N GLN A 303 1.75 4.27 -6.10
CA GLN A 303 1.09 5.57 -6.13
C GLN A 303 -0.27 5.43 -6.81
N TYR A 304 -1.28 6.08 -6.24
CA TYR A 304 -2.58 6.26 -6.85
C TYR A 304 -2.85 7.75 -6.93
N LEU A 305 -3.07 8.25 -8.15
CA LEU A 305 -3.32 9.67 -8.36
C LEU A 305 -2.19 10.58 -7.84
N GLY A 306 -0.94 10.14 -8.04
CA GLY A 306 0.28 10.89 -7.71
C GLY A 306 0.75 10.78 -6.26
N SER A 307 0.08 10.01 -5.40
CA SER A 307 0.49 9.82 -3.99
C SER A 307 0.13 8.42 -3.47
N LYS A 308 0.87 7.96 -2.46
CA LYS A 308 0.66 6.70 -1.75
C LYS A 308 -0.26 6.84 -0.53
N SER A 309 -0.79 8.02 -0.24
CA SER A 309 -1.65 8.23 0.91
C SER A 309 -2.97 7.46 0.86
N THR A 310 -3.40 6.91 1.99
CA THR A 310 -4.72 6.27 2.14
C THR A 310 -5.83 7.31 2.28
N SER A 311 -6.94 7.11 1.56
CA SER A 311 -8.23 7.76 1.82
C SER A 311 -9.40 6.97 1.27
N MET A 312 -10.37 6.61 2.13
CA MET A 312 -11.71 6.12 1.73
C MET A 312 -11.74 5.20 0.49
N GLY A 313 -10.91 4.15 0.47
CA GLY A 313 -10.81 3.19 -0.64
C GLY A 313 -9.73 3.50 -1.70
N LEU A 314 -9.03 4.63 -1.57
CA LEU A 314 -7.99 5.11 -2.48
C LEU A 314 -6.60 5.03 -1.84
N GLY A 315 -5.61 4.67 -2.65
CA GLY A 315 -4.20 4.68 -2.27
C GLY A 315 -3.85 3.83 -1.06
N GLY A 316 -2.65 4.03 -0.51
CA GLY A 316 -2.13 3.29 0.62
C GLY A 316 -2.20 1.77 0.46
N TYR A 317 -2.34 1.06 1.57
CA TYR A 317 -2.50 -0.38 1.56
C TYR A 317 -3.99 -0.74 1.45
N GLN A 318 -4.39 -1.29 0.30
CA GLN A 318 -5.77 -1.72 0.00
C GLN A 318 -6.84 -0.61 0.17
N GLY A 319 -6.46 0.68 0.12
CA GLY A 319 -7.40 1.79 0.30
C GLY A 319 -7.98 1.93 1.71
N ARG A 320 -7.40 1.25 2.72
CA ARG A 320 -7.96 1.17 4.07
C ARG A 320 -6.89 1.25 5.16
N SER A 321 -7.36 1.32 6.41
CA SER A 321 -6.52 1.12 7.59
C SER A 321 -5.99 -0.31 7.65
N LEU A 322 -4.79 -0.45 8.21
CA LEU A 322 -4.12 -1.73 8.38
C LEU A 322 -4.85 -2.62 9.39
N THR A 323 -4.87 -3.92 9.13
CA THR A 323 -5.50 -4.92 9.98
C THR A 323 -4.54 -6.08 10.26
N ALA A 324 -4.87 -6.90 11.25
CA ALA A 324 -4.05 -8.04 11.61
C ALA A 324 -3.94 -9.04 10.43
N GLY A 325 -2.71 -9.39 10.07
CA GLY A 325 -2.41 -10.28 8.95
C GLY A 325 -2.02 -9.57 7.66
N ASP A 326 -2.13 -8.23 7.59
CA ASP A 326 -1.49 -7.45 6.54
C ASP A 326 0.03 -7.58 6.63
N GLN A 327 0.73 -7.48 5.50
CA GLN A 327 2.19 -7.50 5.41
C GLN A 327 2.65 -6.40 4.47
N LEU A 328 3.56 -5.56 4.94
CA LEU A 328 4.15 -4.48 4.16
C LEU A 328 5.59 -4.85 3.80
N VAL A 329 5.90 -4.85 2.50
CA VAL A 329 7.27 -5.09 2.03
C VAL A 329 8.14 -3.90 2.38
N LEU A 330 9.34 -4.19 2.88
CA LEU A 330 10.35 -3.21 3.24
C LEU A 330 11.39 -3.10 2.11
N ASN A 331 12.10 -1.98 2.09
CA ASN A 331 13.22 -1.81 1.17
C ASN A 331 14.39 -2.71 1.59
N SER A 332 14.87 -3.54 0.66
CA SER A 332 15.95 -4.51 0.88
C SER A 332 17.35 -3.90 0.87
N ASN A 333 17.50 -2.62 0.49
CA ASN A 333 18.77 -1.91 0.50
C ASN A 333 19.19 -1.57 1.95
N HIS A 334 19.61 -2.60 2.68
CA HIS A 334 20.30 -2.50 3.97
C HIS A 334 21.79 -2.22 3.80
N GLN A 335 22.23 -1.57 2.71
CA GLN A 335 23.64 -1.21 2.58
C GLN A 335 24.00 -0.24 3.69
N ASN A 336 24.58 -0.81 4.75
CA ASN A 336 25.40 -0.15 5.76
C ASN A 336 26.53 0.56 5.01
N ASN A 337 26.25 1.73 4.45
CA ASN A 337 27.31 2.60 4.01
C ASN A 337 28.15 2.94 5.24
N ALA A 338 29.47 2.90 5.13
CA ALA A 338 30.39 3.17 6.23
C ALA A 338 30.11 4.55 6.90
N ASP A 339 29.52 5.49 6.16
CA ASP A 339 29.03 6.80 6.64
C ASP A 339 27.86 6.71 7.65
N GLU A 340 27.20 5.56 7.81
CA GLU A 340 26.07 5.39 8.73
C GLU A 340 26.47 5.35 10.21
N THR A 341 27.72 4.97 10.51
CA THR A 341 28.20 4.94 11.89
C THR A 341 28.19 6.32 12.54
N ALA A 342 28.31 7.40 11.75
CA ALA A 342 28.22 8.79 12.19
C ALA A 342 26.79 9.24 12.57
N PHE A 343 25.76 8.52 12.13
CA PHE A 343 24.34 8.89 12.30
C PHE A 343 23.56 7.96 13.26
N SER A 344 24.26 7.04 13.93
CA SER A 344 23.65 5.99 14.76
C SER A 344 22.88 6.48 16.01
N LYS A 345 22.89 7.79 16.31
CA LYS A 345 22.20 8.39 17.46
C LYS A 345 21.67 9.80 17.18
N ILE A 346 21.00 10.03 16.04
CA ILE A 346 20.26 11.28 15.86
C ILE A 346 19.01 11.24 16.73
N ALA A 347 18.90 12.21 17.63
CA ALA A 347 17.65 12.56 18.29
C ALA A 347 17.40 14.05 18.05
N VAL A 348 16.14 14.42 17.93
CA VAL A 348 15.73 15.83 17.82
C VAL A 348 14.79 16.17 18.96
N ALA A 349 14.75 17.45 19.34
CA ALA A 349 13.82 17.90 20.36
C ALA A 349 12.38 17.71 19.87
N ALA A 350 11.58 16.98 20.64
CA ALA A 350 10.16 16.84 20.38
C ALA A 350 9.45 18.20 20.54
N PRO A 351 8.50 18.54 19.66
CA PRO A 351 7.56 19.63 19.90
C PRO A 351 6.79 19.41 21.21
N THR A 352 6.36 20.51 21.82
CA THR A 352 5.47 20.43 22.98
C THR A 352 4.05 20.21 22.49
N TYR A 353 3.37 19.21 23.05
CA TYR A 353 1.95 18.94 22.80
C TYR A 353 1.14 19.39 24.02
N PRO A 354 0.67 20.65 24.10
CA PRO A 354 -0.20 21.08 25.18
C PRO A 354 -1.60 20.47 25.08
N ASP A 355 -2.34 20.56 26.18
CA ASP A 355 -3.78 20.29 26.26
C ASP A 355 -4.64 21.49 25.81
N HIS A 356 -4.02 22.67 25.69
CA HIS A 356 -4.63 23.90 25.20
C HIS A 356 -3.76 24.55 24.11
N TRP A 357 -4.37 24.83 22.96
CA TRP A 357 -3.67 25.36 21.79
C TRP A 357 -4.11 26.79 21.48
N THR A 358 -3.15 27.62 21.06
CA THR A 358 -3.41 28.86 20.32
C THR A 358 -3.00 28.56 18.88
N ILE A 359 -3.94 28.64 17.95
CA ILE A 359 -3.71 28.33 16.53
C ILE A 359 -3.83 29.64 15.74
N TYR A 360 -2.76 30.01 15.04
CA TYR A 360 -2.77 31.22 14.22
C TYR A 360 -3.51 30.98 12.89
N CYS A 361 -4.39 31.92 12.55
CA CYS A 361 -5.19 31.87 11.32
C CYS A 361 -5.23 33.24 10.64
N LEU A 362 -5.51 33.22 9.35
CA LEU A 362 -5.73 34.40 8.51
C LEU A 362 -7.25 34.63 8.41
N PRO A 363 -7.75 35.85 8.67
CA PRO A 363 -9.17 36.14 8.50
C PRO A 363 -9.57 36.03 7.03
N GLY A 364 -10.79 35.53 6.79
CA GLY A 364 -11.37 35.44 5.45
C GLY A 364 -11.49 34.02 4.90
N PRO A 365 -12.21 33.86 3.78
CA PRO A 365 -12.70 34.94 2.92
C PRO A 365 -13.96 35.66 3.42
N HIS A 366 -14.72 35.11 4.37
CA HIS A 366 -16.00 35.67 4.83
C HIS A 366 -15.93 36.25 6.26
N CYS A 367 -14.75 36.71 6.68
CA CYS A 367 -14.58 37.48 7.92
C CYS A 367 -15.01 38.94 7.68
N ASP A 368 -16.30 39.13 7.43
CA ASP A 368 -16.86 40.42 7.06
C ASP A 368 -18.20 40.65 7.75
N GLU A 369 -18.50 41.93 8.01
CA GLU A 369 -19.70 42.39 8.70
C GLU A 369 -21.00 42.12 7.90
N GLU A 370 -20.90 41.79 6.61
CA GLU A 370 -22.03 41.28 5.82
C GLU A 370 -22.55 39.92 6.34
N PHE A 371 -21.67 39.09 6.90
CA PHE A 371 -22.00 37.73 7.32
C PHE A 371 -22.14 37.60 8.83
N ILE A 372 -21.17 38.14 9.58
CA ILE A 372 -21.06 38.03 11.04
C ILE A 372 -20.90 39.44 11.61
N THR A 373 -21.64 39.79 12.67
CA THR A 373 -21.54 41.11 13.29
C THR A 373 -20.12 41.38 13.81
N SER A 374 -19.76 42.66 13.94
CA SER A 374 -18.44 43.07 14.47
C SER A 374 -18.17 42.45 15.85
N GLU A 375 -19.18 42.41 16.73
CA GLU A 375 -19.10 41.73 18.02
C GLU A 375 -18.93 40.22 17.86
N GLY A 376 -19.66 39.59 16.94
CA GLY A 376 -19.56 38.15 16.67
C GLY A 376 -18.18 37.73 16.17
N ILE A 377 -17.53 38.53 15.32
CA ILE A 377 -16.16 38.30 14.86
C ILE A 377 -15.19 38.38 16.05
N LYS A 378 -15.32 39.41 16.88
CA LYS A 378 -14.47 39.58 18.07
C LYS A 378 -14.66 38.43 19.07
N ASP A 379 -15.90 38.01 19.28
CA ASP A 379 -16.25 36.91 20.17
C ASP A 379 -15.67 35.59 19.65
N PHE A 380 -15.73 35.34 18.34
CA PHE A 380 -15.15 34.14 17.73
C PHE A 380 -13.65 34.01 18.00
N PHE A 381 -12.87 35.07 17.81
CA PHE A 381 -11.42 35.06 18.00
C PHE A 381 -10.98 35.11 19.47
N SER A 382 -11.83 35.59 20.38
CA SER A 382 -11.54 35.62 21.82
C SER A 382 -12.07 34.40 22.57
N ALA A 383 -12.97 33.63 21.96
CA ALA A 383 -13.51 32.40 22.53
C ALA A 383 -12.49 31.27 22.59
N ARG A 384 -12.65 30.41 23.60
CA ARG A 384 -12.02 29.09 23.63
C ARG A 384 -12.97 28.08 23.01
N TRP A 385 -12.47 27.35 22.04
CA TRP A 385 -13.20 26.30 21.33
C TRP A 385 -12.80 24.92 21.85
N ILE A 386 -13.78 24.04 22.03
CA ILE A 386 -13.58 22.66 22.46
C ILE A 386 -13.66 21.76 21.23
N VAL A 387 -12.69 20.86 21.04
CA VAL A 387 -12.74 19.89 19.95
C VAL A 387 -13.81 18.84 20.26
N SER A 388 -14.78 18.70 19.36
CA SER A 388 -15.86 17.72 19.46
C SER A 388 -15.35 16.30 19.21
N SER A 389 -15.97 15.32 19.87
CA SER A 389 -15.71 13.88 19.67
C SER A 389 -16.10 13.38 18.27
N SER A 390 -16.88 14.16 17.52
CA SER A 390 -17.25 13.88 16.13
C SER A 390 -16.20 14.29 15.10
N SER A 391 -15.01 14.71 15.53
CA SER A 391 -13.90 15.12 14.68
C SER A 391 -13.16 13.93 14.08
N ASN A 392 -12.71 14.08 12.83
CA ASN A 392 -11.91 13.08 12.12
C ASN A 392 -11.00 13.76 11.08
N ARG A 393 -10.46 12.97 10.14
CA ARG A 393 -9.59 13.49 9.07
C ARG A 393 -10.31 14.36 8.04
N MET A 394 -11.65 14.36 7.98
CA MET A 394 -12.42 15.28 7.11
C MET A 394 -12.49 16.68 7.72
N GLY A 395 -12.61 16.75 9.04
CA GLY A 395 -12.57 18.03 9.73
C GLY A 395 -12.63 17.91 11.25
N ILE A 396 -12.09 18.95 11.89
CA ILE A 396 -12.06 19.11 13.33
C ILE A 396 -13.21 20.02 13.73
N ARG A 397 -14.24 19.44 14.33
CA ARG A 397 -15.46 20.14 14.71
C ARG A 397 -15.28 20.82 16.06
N LEU A 398 -15.72 22.06 16.15
CA LEU A 398 -15.53 22.92 17.31
C LEU A 398 -16.86 23.19 18.01
N GLU A 399 -16.85 23.09 19.33
CA GLU A 399 -17.94 23.42 20.23
C GLU A 399 -17.59 24.69 21.00
N GLY A 400 -18.51 25.65 21.06
CA GLY A 400 -18.25 26.96 21.65
C GLY A 400 -19.46 27.88 21.60
N PRO A 401 -19.26 29.21 21.75
CA PRO A 401 -20.34 30.17 21.76
C PRO A 401 -21.06 30.25 20.40
N LYS A 402 -22.30 30.73 20.43
CA LYS A 402 -23.07 31.00 19.20
C LYS A 402 -22.46 32.17 18.44
N LEU A 403 -22.52 32.09 17.11
CA LEU A 403 -22.08 33.16 16.22
C LEU A 403 -23.11 34.29 16.15
N GLY A 404 -22.63 35.53 16.13
CA GLY A 404 -23.46 36.71 15.90
C GLY A 404 -23.73 36.92 14.41
N TRP A 405 -24.82 36.37 13.87
CA TRP A 405 -25.17 36.52 12.46
C TRP A 405 -25.61 37.95 12.11
N ALA A 406 -25.03 38.55 11.07
CA ALA A 406 -25.43 39.86 10.57
C ALA A 406 -26.63 39.80 9.61
N ARG A 407 -26.84 38.63 8.99
CA ARG A 407 -27.92 38.36 8.04
C ARG A 407 -28.94 37.35 8.58
N LYS A 408 -30.17 37.43 8.06
CA LYS A 408 -31.30 36.57 8.49
C LYS A 408 -31.31 35.18 7.82
N ASN A 409 -30.73 35.06 6.63
CA ASN A 409 -30.61 33.81 5.86
C ASN A 409 -29.51 33.97 4.78
N GLY A 410 -29.24 32.90 4.02
CA GLY A 410 -28.26 32.88 2.94
C GLY A 410 -28.83 33.24 1.56
N GLY A 411 -30.06 33.74 1.49
CA GLY A 411 -30.74 34.04 0.22
C GLY A 411 -30.88 32.81 -0.66
N GLU A 412 -30.46 32.92 -1.92
CA GLU A 412 -30.46 31.81 -2.88
C GLU A 412 -29.47 30.67 -2.51
N GLY A 413 -28.49 30.94 -1.66
CA GLY A 413 -27.56 29.92 -1.15
C GLY A 413 -28.16 28.99 -0.11
N GLY A 414 -29.27 29.39 0.55
CA GLY A 414 -29.96 28.55 1.53
C GLY A 414 -30.65 29.32 2.66
N SER A 415 -31.39 28.58 3.48
CA SER A 415 -32.22 29.16 4.56
C SER A 415 -31.42 29.59 5.78
N HIS A 416 -30.23 29.04 6.02
CA HIS A 416 -29.39 29.38 7.17
C HIS A 416 -28.49 30.59 6.87
N PRO A 417 -28.26 31.51 7.83
CA PRO A 417 -27.30 32.61 7.69
C PRO A 417 -25.85 32.20 7.40
N SER A 418 -25.49 30.92 7.49
CA SER A 418 -24.15 30.44 7.08
C SER A 418 -24.07 30.07 5.61
N ASN A 419 -25.22 29.93 4.93
CA ASN A 419 -25.27 29.46 3.55
C ASN A 419 -24.82 30.55 2.56
N ILE A 420 -23.97 30.17 1.63
CA ILE A 420 -23.51 31.00 0.52
C ILE A 420 -23.69 30.23 -0.79
N HIS A 421 -23.51 30.90 -1.93
CA HIS A 421 -23.31 30.16 -3.17
C HIS A 421 -22.04 29.32 -3.08
N ASP A 422 -22.11 28.10 -3.59
CA ASP A 422 -21.01 27.16 -3.53
C ASP A 422 -19.71 27.77 -4.06
N SER A 423 -18.65 27.62 -3.26
CA SER A 423 -17.32 28.15 -3.56
C SER A 423 -16.24 27.16 -3.14
N GLY A 424 -15.05 27.31 -3.72
CA GLY A 424 -13.89 26.51 -3.37
C GLY A 424 -13.40 26.84 -1.95
N TYR A 425 -13.10 25.81 -1.18
CA TYR A 425 -12.55 25.90 0.16
C TYR A 425 -11.02 25.84 0.15
N ALA A 426 -10.40 26.73 0.94
CA ALA A 426 -8.98 26.63 1.23
C ALA A 426 -8.70 25.48 2.22
N PHE A 427 -7.60 24.77 2.03
CA PHE A 427 -7.14 23.77 2.99
C PHE A 427 -6.87 24.43 4.36
N GLY A 428 -7.42 23.87 5.44
CA GLY A 428 -7.33 24.44 6.78
C GLY A 428 -8.34 25.54 7.07
N THR A 429 -9.31 25.77 6.19
CA THR A 429 -10.36 26.76 6.43
C THR A 429 -11.27 26.35 7.59
N VAL A 430 -11.69 27.32 8.38
CA VAL A 430 -12.72 27.17 9.40
C VAL A 430 -14.07 27.45 8.75
N ASN A 431 -14.69 26.37 8.29
CA ASN A 431 -15.99 26.37 7.64
C ASN A 431 -17.12 26.36 8.67
N ILE A 432 -18.16 27.18 8.47
CA ILE A 432 -19.25 27.33 9.44
C ILE A 432 -20.47 26.54 8.96
N ASN A 433 -20.57 25.29 9.39
CA ASN A 433 -21.65 24.37 9.02
C ASN A 433 -22.89 24.61 9.90
N GLY A 434 -23.86 25.36 9.38
CA GLY A 434 -24.95 25.89 10.22
C GLY A 434 -24.39 26.85 11.26
N ASP A 435 -24.46 26.49 12.54
CA ASP A 435 -23.86 27.22 13.66
C ASP A 435 -22.55 26.59 14.18
N THR A 436 -22.05 25.54 13.51
CA THR A 436 -20.91 24.76 14.01
C THR A 436 -19.64 25.03 13.18
N PRO A 437 -18.60 25.63 13.78
CA PRO A 437 -17.31 25.77 13.11
C PRO A 437 -16.60 24.41 12.95
N VAL A 438 -16.01 24.18 11.78
CA VAL A 438 -15.25 22.97 11.45
C VAL A 438 -13.98 23.38 10.71
N ILE A 439 -12.82 22.99 11.23
CA ILE A 439 -11.55 23.11 10.51
C ILE A 439 -11.50 22.01 9.46
N LEU A 440 -11.50 22.34 8.18
CA LEU A 440 -11.44 21.36 7.09
C LEU A 440 -9.98 20.91 6.89
N THR A 441 -9.75 19.60 7.02
CA THR A 441 -8.39 19.01 7.06
C THR A 441 -8.15 18.09 5.86
N ASN A 442 -7.26 17.10 5.99
CA ASN A 442 -6.66 16.38 4.87
C ASN A 442 -7.67 15.58 4.01
N GLU A 443 -8.79 15.17 4.58
CA GLU A 443 -9.91 14.52 3.87
C GLU A 443 -11.13 15.44 3.71
N GLY A 444 -10.96 16.74 3.99
CA GLY A 444 -12.03 17.71 3.93
C GLY A 444 -12.49 17.98 2.51
N PRO A 445 -13.73 18.46 2.32
CA PRO A 445 -14.25 18.85 1.03
C PRO A 445 -13.47 20.05 0.48
N ASP A 446 -13.34 20.12 -0.84
CA ASP A 446 -12.70 21.22 -1.56
C ASP A 446 -13.70 22.29 -2.05
N MET A 447 -15.01 22.01 -2.01
CA MET A 447 -16.07 22.95 -2.39
C MET A 447 -17.32 22.75 -1.53
N GLY A 448 -18.08 23.83 -1.31
CA GLY A 448 -19.44 23.76 -0.77
C GLY A 448 -20.08 25.12 -0.50
N GLY A 449 -21.32 25.10 -0.04
CA GLY A 449 -22.18 26.27 0.16
C GLY A 449 -22.22 26.83 1.59
N TYR A 450 -21.14 26.70 2.37
CA TYR A 450 -21.04 27.28 3.72
C TYR A 450 -19.91 28.28 3.77
N LEU A 451 -20.12 29.38 4.50
CA LEU A 451 -19.09 30.40 4.63
C LEU A 451 -17.88 29.90 5.43
N CYS A 452 -16.75 30.52 5.14
CA CYS A 452 -15.45 30.26 5.73
C CYS A 452 -14.94 31.51 6.43
N LEU A 453 -14.81 31.45 7.75
CA LEU A 453 -14.53 32.63 8.58
C LEU A 453 -13.05 32.98 8.61
N CYS A 454 -12.17 32.00 8.75
CA CYS A 454 -10.73 32.18 8.71
C CYS A 454 -10.05 30.92 8.17
N THR A 455 -8.78 31.01 7.82
CA THR A 455 -7.97 29.88 7.36
C THR A 455 -6.77 29.70 8.26
N VAL A 456 -6.61 28.51 8.85
CA VAL A 456 -5.44 28.17 9.67
C VAL A 456 -4.17 28.32 8.83
N ALA A 457 -3.15 28.99 9.37
CA ALA A 457 -1.89 29.16 8.66
C ALA A 457 -1.27 27.77 8.39
N SER A 458 -0.72 27.54 7.20
CA SER A 458 -0.28 26.19 6.81
C SER A 458 0.81 25.58 7.71
N ALA A 459 1.57 26.39 8.45
CA ALA A 459 2.55 25.93 9.42
C ALA A 459 1.95 25.53 10.78
N GLU A 460 0.67 25.84 11.01
CA GLU A 460 -0.10 25.55 12.23
C GLU A 460 -1.03 24.34 12.06
N LEU A 461 -1.14 23.79 10.84
CA LEU A 461 -2.05 22.68 10.48
C LEU A 461 -1.55 21.30 10.89
#